data_AF-X0SUC2-F1
#
_entry.id   AF-X0SUC2-F1
#
_cell.length_a   1.000
_cell.length_b   1.000
_cell.length_c   1.000
_cell.angle_alpha   90.00
_cell.angle_beta   90.00
_cell.angle_gamma   90.00
#
_symmetry.space_group_name_H-M   'P 1'
#
loop_
_entity.id
_entity.type
_entity.pdbx_description
1 polymer ?
#
loop_
_entity_poly.entity_id
_entity_poly.type
_entity_poly.pdbx_seq_one_letter_code
_entity_poly.pdbx_strand_id
1 'polypeptide(L)'
;EWDFGDDTIITETLEPTHAFTEPGEYTVTLTVTDNDGGVGTDSVVIIVDTPAEVTEDIVDDLEELDPPAEAEDEVNNAIDNLNDAVEDFENEEPEHAFDEIKKAVDNLDKAQDDGADTQETIEDILDFLIDLVELTIDDAIEYAGEDDHNVEKAQEYYDNAMVMINEENFEDAVAELKKAYSEAMKVFK
;
A
#
# COMPACT_ATOMS: atom_id res chain seq x y z
N GLU A 1 -22.49 -14.38 -14.42
CA GLU A 1 -21.75 -13.45 -15.29
C GLU A 1 -21.23 -12.36 -14.39
N TRP A 2 -19.95 -12.08 -14.52
CA TRP A 2 -19.26 -11.02 -13.80
C TRP A 2 -18.82 -10.00 -14.83
N ASP A 3 -19.24 -8.76 -14.63
CA ASP A 3 -18.75 -7.59 -15.36
C ASP A 3 -17.86 -6.83 -14.39
N PHE A 4 -16.57 -6.67 -14.72
CA PHE A 4 -15.61 -6.03 -13.83
C PHE A 4 -15.58 -4.51 -13.98
N GLY A 5 -16.35 -3.93 -14.91
CA GLY A 5 -16.41 -2.49 -15.12
C GLY A 5 -15.23 -1.91 -15.89
N ASP A 6 -14.33 -2.76 -16.41
CA ASP A 6 -13.14 -2.42 -17.22
C ASP A 6 -13.21 -3.01 -18.65
N ASP A 7 -14.43 -3.23 -19.15
CA ASP A 7 -14.75 -3.99 -20.37
C ASP A 7 -14.47 -5.51 -20.29
N THR A 8 -14.03 -6.05 -19.14
CA THR A 8 -13.86 -7.50 -18.94
C THR A 8 -15.15 -8.15 -18.42
N ILE A 9 -15.60 -9.20 -19.11
CA ILE A 9 -16.74 -10.02 -18.70
C ILE A 9 -16.33 -11.49 -18.57
N ILE A 10 -16.60 -12.10 -17.41
CA ILE A 10 -16.38 -13.53 -17.14
C ILE A 10 -17.71 -14.25 -16.90
N THR A 11 -17.96 -15.33 -17.64
CA THR A 11 -19.19 -16.14 -17.53
C THR A 11 -18.91 -17.54 -16.97
N GLU A 12 -19.98 -18.24 -16.57
CA GLU A 12 -19.95 -19.68 -16.22
C GLU A 12 -19.08 -20.07 -15.00
N THR A 13 -18.71 -19.12 -14.13
CA THR A 13 -18.08 -19.37 -12.83
C THR A 13 -18.74 -18.56 -11.71
N LEU A 14 -18.74 -19.12 -10.50
CA LEU A 14 -19.15 -18.41 -9.26
C LEU A 14 -17.98 -17.69 -8.60
N GLU A 15 -16.75 -18.12 -8.87
CA GLU A 15 -15.51 -17.62 -8.24
C GLU A 15 -14.56 -17.21 -9.38
N PRO A 16 -14.72 -16.02 -9.97
CA PRO A 16 -13.78 -15.48 -10.95
C PRO A 16 -12.56 -14.89 -10.25
N THR A 17 -11.44 -14.83 -10.96
CA THR A 17 -10.28 -13.99 -10.62
C THR A 17 -10.11 -12.96 -11.72
N HIS A 18 -9.85 -11.71 -11.35
CA HIS A 18 -9.63 -10.60 -12.27
C HIS A 18 -8.58 -9.65 -11.68
N ALA A 19 -7.72 -9.11 -12.53
CA ALA A 19 -6.69 -8.16 -12.15
C ALA A 19 -6.90 -6.86 -12.93
N PHE A 20 -7.02 -5.74 -12.21
CA PHE A 20 -7.07 -4.41 -12.79
C PHE A 20 -5.64 -3.93 -13.05
N THR A 21 -5.35 -3.45 -14.25
CA THR A 21 -3.99 -3.06 -14.64
C THR A 21 -3.75 -1.55 -14.55
N GLU A 22 -4.80 -0.77 -14.35
CA GLU A 22 -4.75 0.68 -14.28
C GLU A 22 -5.45 1.14 -13.00
N PRO A 23 -5.02 2.25 -12.39
CA PRO A 23 -5.76 2.87 -11.31
C PRO A 23 -7.13 3.36 -11.80
N GLY A 24 -8.11 3.35 -10.90
CA GLY A 24 -9.45 3.83 -11.18
C GLY A 24 -10.55 3.20 -10.30
N GLU A 25 -11.75 3.74 -10.46
CA GLU A 25 -12.96 3.23 -9.83
C GLU A 25 -13.67 2.25 -10.77
N TYR A 26 -13.82 1.01 -10.32
CA TYR A 26 -14.43 -0.08 -11.06
C TYR A 26 -15.72 -0.57 -10.38
N THR A 27 -16.84 -0.49 -11.08
CA THR A 27 -18.11 -1.07 -10.60
C THR A 27 -18.22 -2.53 -11.04
N VAL A 28 -17.84 -3.45 -10.16
CA VAL A 28 -17.95 -4.90 -10.40
C VAL A 28 -19.39 -5.35 -10.17
N THR A 29 -19.98 -6.02 -11.16
CA THR A 29 -21.38 -6.47 -11.15
C THR A 29 -21.49 -7.97 -11.37
N LEU A 30 -22.13 -8.68 -10.44
CA LEU A 30 -22.55 -10.06 -10.59
C LEU A 30 -23.97 -10.13 -11.14
N THR A 31 -24.17 -10.82 -12.25
CA THR A 31 -25.47 -11.22 -12.79
C THR A 31 -25.64 -12.73 -12.71
N VAL A 32 -26.66 -13.21 -11.99
CA VAL A 32 -27.03 -14.63 -11.88
C VAL A 32 -28.34 -14.86 -12.62
N THR A 33 -28.38 -15.89 -13.46
CA THR A 33 -29.61 -16.37 -14.12
C THR A 33 -29.94 -17.78 -13.64
N ASP A 34 -31.15 -18.00 -13.15
CA ASP A 34 -31.62 -19.34 -12.77
C ASP A 34 -32.13 -20.15 -13.98
N ASN A 35 -32.47 -21.43 -13.74
CA ASN A 35 -32.92 -22.33 -14.81
C ASN A 35 -34.29 -21.97 -15.39
N ASP A 36 -35.09 -21.17 -14.67
CA ASP A 36 -36.38 -20.67 -15.14
C ASP A 36 -36.24 -19.33 -15.91
N GLY A 37 -35.01 -18.82 -16.02
CA GLY A 37 -34.67 -17.56 -16.69
C GLY A 37 -34.84 -16.33 -15.81
N GLY A 38 -35.04 -16.50 -14.50
CA GLY A 38 -35.03 -15.41 -13.53
C GLY A 38 -33.64 -14.83 -13.38
N VAL A 39 -33.53 -13.50 -13.30
CA VAL A 39 -32.25 -12.78 -13.23
C VAL A 39 -32.18 -11.99 -11.93
N GLY A 40 -31.04 -12.07 -11.25
CA GLY A 40 -30.68 -11.22 -10.12
C GLY A 40 -29.31 -10.59 -10.34
N THR A 41 -29.11 -9.38 -9.83
CA THR A 41 -27.85 -8.63 -9.94
C THR A 41 -27.43 -8.06 -8.59
N ASP A 42 -26.13 -7.98 -8.36
CA ASP A 42 -25.53 -7.26 -7.23
C ASP A 42 -24.22 -6.59 -7.68
N SER A 43 -23.83 -5.48 -7.04
CA SER A 43 -22.66 -4.71 -7.46
C SER A 43 -21.84 -4.21 -6.26
N VAL A 44 -20.53 -4.09 -6.47
CA VAL A 44 -19.56 -3.49 -5.53
C VAL A 44 -18.65 -2.53 -6.29
N VAL A 45 -18.20 -1.47 -5.61
CA VAL A 45 -17.19 -0.54 -6.15
C VAL A 45 -15.83 -0.96 -5.63
N ILE A 46 -14.87 -1.12 -6.53
CA ILE A 46 -13.45 -1.37 -6.24
C ILE A 46 -12.69 -0.11 -6.66
N ILE A 47 -11.87 0.42 -5.77
CA ILE A 47 -10.95 1.52 -6.06
C ILE A 47 -9.56 0.90 -6.16
N VAL A 48 -8.85 1.23 -7.24
CA VAL A 48 -7.46 0.83 -7.48
C VAL A 48 -6.66 2.13 -7.51
N ASP A 49 -5.79 2.32 -6.53
CA ASP A 49 -4.96 3.52 -6.41
C ASP A 49 -3.51 3.20 -6.73
N THR A 50 -2.75 4.24 -7.09
CA THR A 50 -1.30 4.14 -7.20
C THR A 50 -0.63 4.44 -5.85
N PRO A 51 0.59 3.92 -5.61
CA PRO A 51 1.40 4.31 -4.46
C PRO A 51 1.59 5.82 -4.31
N ALA A 52 1.69 6.55 -5.43
CA ALA A 52 1.79 8.00 -5.45
C ALA A 52 0.49 8.67 -4.96
N GLU A 53 -0.68 8.26 -5.46
CA GLU A 53 -1.98 8.81 -5.05
C GLU A 53 -2.24 8.61 -3.55
N VAL A 54 -1.98 7.40 -3.02
CA VAL A 54 -2.14 7.14 -1.57
C VAL A 54 -1.18 7.99 -0.74
N THR A 55 0.06 8.19 -1.21
CA THR A 55 1.03 9.03 -0.49
C THR A 55 0.64 10.50 -0.53
N GLU A 56 0.09 11.01 -1.64
CA GLU A 56 -0.43 12.37 -1.75
C GLU A 56 -1.62 12.60 -0.81
N ASP A 57 -2.55 11.64 -0.69
CA ASP A 57 -3.66 11.74 0.26
C ASP A 57 -3.16 11.88 1.72
N ILE A 58 -2.09 11.13 2.09
CA ILE A 58 -1.44 11.26 3.40
C ILE A 58 -0.80 12.65 3.57
N VAL A 59 -0.19 13.21 2.51
CA VAL A 59 0.37 14.57 2.53
C VAL A 59 -0.73 15.61 2.78
N ASP A 60 -1.85 15.50 2.07
CA ASP A 60 -3.00 16.39 2.23
C ASP A 60 -3.52 16.39 3.68
N ASP A 61 -3.68 15.21 4.29
CA ASP A 61 -4.09 15.08 5.69
C ASP A 61 -3.06 15.69 6.65
N LEU A 62 -1.77 15.53 6.35
CA LEU A 62 -0.68 16.07 7.17
C LEU A 62 -0.57 17.61 7.07
N GLU A 63 -0.88 18.19 5.91
CA GLU A 63 -0.95 19.65 5.72
C GLU A 63 -2.09 20.31 6.52
N GLU A 64 -3.15 19.55 6.84
CA GLU A 64 -4.27 20.03 7.66
C GLU A 64 -3.96 20.06 9.17
N LEU A 65 -2.85 19.46 9.61
CA LEU A 65 -2.45 19.48 11.02
C LEU A 65 -2.10 20.91 11.49
N ASP A 66 -2.52 21.23 12.72
CA ASP A 66 -2.11 22.44 13.47
C ASP A 66 -1.15 22.04 14.60
N PRO A 67 0.11 21.68 14.29
CA PRO A 67 1.05 21.18 15.29
C PRO A 67 1.50 22.29 16.26
N PRO A 68 2.00 21.93 17.45
CA PRO A 68 2.73 22.88 18.30
C PRO A 68 3.92 23.50 17.55
N ALA A 69 4.28 24.74 17.91
CA ALA A 69 5.38 25.46 17.27
C ALA A 69 6.73 24.72 17.40
N GLU A 70 6.88 23.90 18.44
CA GLU A 70 8.06 23.07 18.64
C GLU A 70 8.18 21.90 17.65
N ALA A 71 7.07 21.45 17.04
CA ALA A 71 7.01 20.33 16.10
C ALA A 71 6.82 20.77 14.63
N GLU A 72 6.69 22.08 14.37
CA GLU A 72 6.37 22.62 13.05
C GLU A 72 7.47 22.31 12.02
N ASP A 73 8.74 22.35 12.41
CA ASP A 73 9.86 22.04 11.51
C ASP A 73 9.87 20.55 11.14
N GLU A 74 9.61 19.66 12.10
CA GLU A 74 9.53 18.21 11.93
C GLU A 74 8.37 17.83 11.01
N VAL A 75 7.17 18.38 11.22
CA VAL A 75 6.01 18.13 10.34
C VAL A 75 6.29 18.62 8.91
N ASN A 76 6.85 19.82 8.74
CA ASN A 76 7.22 20.31 7.40
C ASN A 76 8.28 19.43 6.72
N ASN A 77 9.28 18.96 7.46
CA ASN A 77 10.26 18.03 6.91
C ASN A 77 9.60 16.70 6.53
N ALA A 78 8.64 16.19 7.32
CA ALA A 78 7.90 14.99 6.97
C ALA A 78 7.12 15.16 5.66
N ILE A 79 6.40 16.28 5.49
CA ILE A 79 5.71 16.65 4.25
C ILE A 79 6.68 16.69 3.07
N ASP A 80 7.85 17.35 3.21
CA ASP A 80 8.85 17.42 2.15
C ASP A 80 9.33 16.00 1.73
N ASN A 81 9.61 15.12 2.70
CA ASN A 81 10.02 13.75 2.39
C ASN A 81 8.88 12.93 1.73
N LEU A 82 7.62 13.10 2.16
CA LEU A 82 6.50 12.40 1.52
C LEU A 82 6.28 12.89 0.08
N ASN A 83 6.41 14.19 -0.18
CA ASN A 83 6.38 14.73 -1.55
C ASN A 83 7.52 14.16 -2.42
N ASP A 84 8.74 14.06 -1.88
CA ASP A 84 9.85 13.39 -2.60
C ASP A 84 9.49 11.92 -2.88
N ALA A 85 8.82 11.22 -1.96
CA ALA A 85 8.36 9.85 -2.15
C ALA A 85 7.27 9.71 -3.23
N VAL A 86 6.35 10.69 -3.32
CA VAL A 86 5.37 10.78 -4.41
C VAL A 86 6.11 10.85 -5.76
N GLU A 87 7.07 11.77 -5.89
CA GLU A 87 7.88 11.90 -7.11
C GLU A 87 8.61 10.58 -7.44
N ASP A 88 9.15 9.89 -6.45
CA ASP A 88 9.83 8.62 -6.64
C ASP A 88 8.89 7.51 -7.14
N PHE A 89 7.67 7.42 -6.60
CA PHE A 89 6.68 6.47 -7.07
C PHE A 89 6.26 6.76 -8.52
N GLU A 90 6.03 8.04 -8.85
CA GLU A 90 5.73 8.46 -10.24
C GLU A 90 6.86 8.13 -11.22
N ASN A 91 8.11 8.13 -10.74
CA ASN A 91 9.29 7.82 -11.54
C ASN A 91 9.66 6.33 -11.55
N GLU A 92 8.81 5.44 -11.00
CA GLU A 92 9.07 4.00 -10.86
C GLU A 92 10.35 3.70 -10.04
N GLU A 93 10.65 4.52 -9.03
CA GLU A 93 11.79 4.38 -8.10
C GLU A 93 11.34 4.03 -6.66
N PRO A 94 10.54 2.97 -6.44
CA PRO A 94 9.92 2.68 -5.15
C PRO A 94 10.95 2.48 -4.02
N GLU A 95 12.13 1.91 -4.30
CA GLU A 95 13.15 1.79 -3.25
C GLU A 95 13.64 3.15 -2.72
N HIS A 96 13.65 4.20 -3.54
CA HIS A 96 13.97 5.56 -3.10
C HIS A 96 12.78 6.15 -2.32
N ALA A 97 11.54 5.91 -2.79
CA ALA A 97 10.33 6.30 -2.06
C ALA A 97 10.30 5.73 -0.63
N PHE A 98 10.65 4.45 -0.44
CA PHE A 98 10.78 3.85 0.90
C PHE A 98 11.84 4.55 1.77
N ASP A 99 12.95 5.05 1.19
CA ASP A 99 13.96 5.80 1.95
C ASP A 99 13.43 7.17 2.39
N GLU A 100 12.64 7.84 1.55
CA GLU A 100 12.01 9.12 1.89
C GLU A 100 10.88 8.94 2.91
N ILE A 101 10.00 7.95 2.73
CA ILE A 101 8.96 7.61 3.72
C ILE A 101 9.57 7.26 5.07
N LYS A 102 10.71 6.54 5.09
CA LYS A 102 11.43 6.27 6.34
C LYS A 102 11.84 7.54 7.07
N LYS A 103 12.33 8.55 6.35
CA LYS A 103 12.67 9.87 6.94
C LYS A 103 11.42 10.61 7.37
N ALA A 104 10.32 10.50 6.63
CA ALA A 104 9.04 11.09 7.03
C ALA A 104 8.58 10.52 8.38
N VAL A 105 8.57 9.20 8.54
CA VAL A 105 8.22 8.52 9.80
C VAL A 105 9.14 8.94 10.96
N ASP A 106 10.46 9.03 10.75
CA ASP A 106 11.40 9.53 11.77
C ASP A 106 11.16 11.00 12.16
N ASN A 107 10.70 11.84 11.23
CA ASN A 107 10.29 13.21 11.55
C ASN A 107 8.94 13.25 12.29
N LEU A 108 7.96 12.43 11.90
CA LEU A 108 6.66 12.36 12.55
C LEU A 108 6.76 11.82 13.99
N ASP A 109 7.65 10.86 14.24
CA ASP A 109 7.94 10.34 15.59
C ASP A 109 8.54 11.43 16.50
N LYS A 110 9.46 12.25 15.96
CA LYS A 110 9.99 13.42 16.68
C LYS A 110 8.94 14.49 16.93
N ALA A 111 8.10 14.77 15.93
CA ALA A 111 6.98 15.70 16.07
C ALA A 111 6.01 15.23 17.18
N GLN A 112 5.79 13.92 17.30
CA GLN A 112 5.00 13.32 18.37
C GLN A 112 5.61 13.56 19.75
N ASP A 113 6.92 13.38 19.89
CA ASP A 113 7.67 13.70 21.11
C ASP A 113 7.57 15.18 21.50
N ASP A 114 7.46 16.08 20.51
CA ASP A 114 7.22 17.51 20.69
C ASP A 114 5.72 17.88 20.84
N GLY A 115 4.84 16.88 20.84
CA GLY A 115 3.42 16.99 21.21
C GLY A 115 2.45 17.18 20.05
N ALA A 116 2.88 16.96 18.80
CA ALA A 116 1.97 16.83 17.66
C ALA A 116 1.19 15.51 17.72
N ASP A 117 0.01 15.48 17.10
CA ASP A 117 -0.86 14.30 17.04
C ASP A 117 -0.62 13.56 15.71
N THR A 118 0.53 12.90 15.58
CA THR A 118 1.01 12.29 14.33
C THR A 118 0.88 10.77 14.31
N GLN A 119 0.39 10.15 15.38
CA GLN A 119 0.29 8.69 15.51
C GLN A 119 -0.60 8.07 14.43
N GLU A 120 -1.76 8.69 14.14
CA GLU A 120 -2.69 8.22 13.10
C GLU A 120 -2.01 8.25 11.72
N THR A 121 -1.33 9.35 11.38
CA THR A 121 -0.57 9.46 10.12
C THR A 121 0.54 8.40 10.01
N ILE A 122 1.25 8.11 11.11
CA ILE A 122 2.28 7.05 11.12
C ILE A 122 1.63 5.69 10.85
N GLU A 123 0.48 5.41 11.46
CA GLU A 123 -0.28 4.17 11.23
C GLU A 123 -0.76 4.07 9.78
N ASP A 124 -1.30 5.15 9.20
CA ASP A 124 -1.74 5.18 7.80
C ASP A 124 -0.58 4.94 6.82
N ILE A 125 0.59 5.52 7.06
CA ILE A 125 1.81 5.26 6.28
C ILE A 125 2.20 3.78 6.37
N LEU A 126 2.15 3.19 7.57
CA LEU A 126 2.53 1.80 7.77
C LEU A 126 1.53 0.84 7.11
N ASP A 127 0.23 1.10 7.23
CA ASP A 127 -0.83 0.31 6.59
C ASP A 127 -0.67 0.35 5.06
N PHE A 128 -0.42 1.52 4.48
CA PHE A 128 -0.10 1.66 3.05
C PHE A 128 1.12 0.82 2.64
N LEU A 129 2.24 0.91 3.38
CA LEU A 129 3.44 0.15 3.05
C LEU A 129 3.25 -1.36 3.25
N ILE A 130 2.45 -1.76 4.24
CA ILE A 130 2.08 -3.16 4.47
C ILE A 130 1.34 -3.69 3.26
N ASP A 131 0.28 -3.01 2.82
CA ASP A 131 -0.53 -3.43 1.68
C ASP A 131 0.31 -3.52 0.40
N LEU A 132 1.17 -2.54 0.16
CA LEU A 132 2.08 -2.54 -1.00
C LEU A 132 3.05 -3.74 -0.98
N VAL A 133 3.61 -4.07 0.19
CA VAL A 133 4.55 -5.18 0.34
C VAL A 133 3.85 -6.53 0.27
N GLU A 134 2.70 -6.69 0.92
CA GLU A 134 1.90 -7.92 0.86
C GLU A 134 1.50 -8.23 -0.58
N LEU A 135 1.00 -7.24 -1.32
CA LEU A 135 0.65 -7.40 -2.74
C LEU A 135 1.85 -7.86 -3.58
N THR A 136 3.01 -7.27 -3.34
CA THR A 136 4.25 -7.63 -4.06
C THR A 136 4.70 -9.05 -3.74
N ILE A 137 4.56 -9.49 -2.48
CA ILE A 137 4.88 -10.85 -2.04
C ILE A 137 3.91 -11.85 -2.67
N ASP A 138 2.61 -11.55 -2.70
CA ASP A 138 1.58 -12.40 -3.31
C ASP A 138 1.83 -12.60 -4.81
N ASP A 139 2.15 -11.53 -5.54
CA ASP A 139 2.54 -11.62 -6.96
C ASP A 139 3.80 -12.50 -7.14
N ALA A 140 4.77 -12.39 -6.24
CA ALA A 140 6.00 -13.17 -6.28
C ALA A 140 5.73 -14.66 -6.00
N ILE A 141 4.82 -14.96 -5.07
CA ILE A 141 4.32 -16.31 -4.78
C ILE A 141 3.61 -16.88 -6.00
N GLU A 142 2.75 -16.12 -6.67
CA GLU A 142 2.07 -16.58 -7.89
C GLU A 142 3.07 -16.91 -9.00
N TYR A 143 4.11 -16.08 -9.15
CA TYR A 143 5.09 -16.23 -10.22
C TYR A 143 6.12 -17.36 -9.99
N ALA A 144 6.69 -17.47 -8.79
CA ALA A 144 7.78 -18.41 -8.48
C ALA A 144 7.42 -19.52 -7.49
N GLY A 145 6.33 -19.38 -6.75
CA GLY A 145 5.90 -20.30 -5.69
C GLY A 145 6.46 -19.94 -4.32
N GLU A 146 5.75 -20.35 -3.27
CA GLU A 146 6.10 -20.10 -1.86
C GLU A 146 7.49 -20.62 -1.45
N ASP A 147 7.96 -21.71 -2.07
CA ASP A 147 9.26 -22.34 -1.78
C ASP A 147 10.45 -21.60 -2.46
N ASP A 148 10.22 -20.50 -3.18
CA ASP A 148 11.32 -19.71 -3.78
C ASP A 148 12.14 -19.00 -2.70
N HIS A 149 13.47 -19.02 -2.86
CA HIS A 149 14.40 -18.47 -1.87
C HIS A 149 14.22 -16.96 -1.64
N ASN A 150 13.83 -16.19 -2.66
CA ASN A 150 13.58 -14.76 -2.49
C ASN A 150 12.21 -14.51 -1.85
N VAL A 151 11.21 -15.34 -2.14
CA VAL A 151 9.89 -15.29 -1.50
C VAL A 151 9.99 -15.59 0.00
N GLU A 152 10.68 -16.68 0.38
CA GLU A 152 10.90 -17.03 1.79
C GLU A 152 11.58 -15.88 2.57
N LYS A 153 12.56 -15.21 1.94
CA LYS A 153 13.23 -14.06 2.53
C LYS A 153 12.37 -12.81 2.62
N ALA A 154 11.57 -12.55 1.60
CA ALA A 154 10.64 -11.43 1.62
C ALA A 154 9.66 -11.58 2.78
N GLN A 155 9.11 -12.80 2.98
CA GLN A 155 8.26 -13.12 4.12
C GLN A 155 8.99 -12.96 5.47
N GLU A 156 10.26 -13.40 5.57
CA GLU A 156 11.05 -13.21 6.80
C GLU A 156 11.21 -11.73 7.16
N TYR A 157 11.49 -10.88 6.18
CA TYR A 157 11.58 -9.44 6.39
C TYR A 157 10.23 -8.82 6.74
N TYR A 158 9.15 -9.23 6.06
CA TYR A 158 7.81 -8.77 6.39
C TYR A 158 7.42 -9.13 7.84
N ASP A 159 7.64 -10.38 8.25
CA ASP A 159 7.34 -10.83 9.62
C ASP A 159 8.15 -10.05 10.67
N ASN A 160 9.42 -9.75 10.38
CA ASN A 160 10.25 -8.92 11.25
C ASN A 160 9.71 -7.48 11.35
N ALA A 161 9.27 -6.89 10.24
CA ALA A 161 8.66 -5.57 10.23
C ALA A 161 7.41 -5.54 11.11
N MET A 162 6.55 -6.57 11.02
CA MET A 162 5.35 -6.66 11.85
C MET A 162 5.68 -6.72 13.35
N VAL A 163 6.77 -7.38 13.73
CA VAL A 163 7.25 -7.35 15.13
C VAL A 163 7.68 -5.94 15.52
N MET A 164 8.42 -5.23 14.67
CA MET A 164 8.89 -3.87 14.95
C MET A 164 7.73 -2.88 15.09
N ILE A 165 6.69 -2.98 14.27
CA ILE A 165 5.48 -2.15 14.37
C ILE A 165 4.80 -2.36 15.73
N ASN A 166 4.64 -3.61 16.16
CA ASN A 166 4.08 -3.94 17.48
C ASN A 166 4.96 -3.45 18.65
N GLU A 167 6.24 -3.22 18.42
CA GLU A 167 7.20 -2.67 19.38
C GLU A 167 7.32 -1.13 19.28
N GLU A 168 6.50 -0.48 18.45
CA GLU A 168 6.53 0.97 18.17
C GLU A 168 7.90 1.44 17.61
N ASN A 169 8.61 0.56 16.92
CA ASN A 169 9.88 0.86 16.25
C ASN A 169 9.64 1.11 14.76
N PHE A 170 8.96 2.21 14.45
CA PHE A 170 8.42 2.48 13.12
C PHE A 170 9.50 2.73 12.06
N GLU A 171 10.57 3.46 12.38
CA GLU A 171 11.67 3.72 11.45
C GLU A 171 12.31 2.41 10.95
N ASP A 172 12.61 1.49 11.87
CA ASP A 172 13.19 0.20 11.51
C ASP A 172 12.18 -0.71 10.81
N ALA A 173 10.89 -0.62 11.15
CA ALA A 173 9.82 -1.34 10.45
C ALA A 173 9.77 -0.96 8.96
N VAL A 174 9.80 0.33 8.62
CA VAL A 174 9.86 0.79 7.23
C VAL A 174 11.10 0.25 6.51
N ALA A 175 12.25 0.25 7.18
CA ALA A 175 13.49 -0.29 6.61
C ALA A 175 13.41 -1.81 6.35
N GLU A 176 12.66 -2.55 7.16
CA GLU A 176 12.46 -3.99 6.99
C GLU A 176 11.39 -4.28 5.91
N LEU A 177 10.31 -3.50 5.83
CA LEU A 177 9.34 -3.53 4.73
C LEU A 177 10.01 -3.27 3.38
N LYS A 178 10.93 -2.30 3.31
CA LYS A 178 11.74 -2.07 2.10
C LYS A 178 12.54 -3.31 1.69
N LYS A 179 13.13 -4.03 2.64
CA LYS A 179 13.88 -5.27 2.34
C LYS A 179 12.95 -6.36 1.83
N ALA A 180 11.77 -6.50 2.43
CA ALA A 180 10.75 -7.44 1.98
C ALA A 180 10.34 -7.16 0.53
N TYR A 181 9.98 -5.91 0.22
CA TYR A 181 9.69 -5.44 -1.12
C TYR A 181 10.83 -5.77 -2.12
N SER A 182 12.05 -5.37 -1.78
CA SER A 182 13.23 -5.58 -2.64
C SER A 182 13.55 -7.05 -2.88
N GLU A 183 13.35 -7.95 -1.91
CA GLU A 183 13.53 -9.39 -2.13
C GLU A 183 12.42 -9.96 -3.02
N ALA A 184 11.15 -9.62 -2.77
CA ALA A 184 10.04 -10.05 -3.62
C ALA A 184 10.24 -9.61 -5.08
N MET A 185 10.63 -8.36 -5.30
CA MET A 185 10.88 -7.82 -6.65
C MET A 185 12.05 -8.48 -7.41
N LYS A 186 12.95 -9.22 -6.73
CA LYS A 186 14.00 -9.98 -7.44
C LYS A 186 13.47 -11.18 -8.17
N VAL A 187 12.28 -11.68 -7.81
CA VAL A 187 11.64 -12.82 -8.45
C VAL A 187 11.32 -12.54 -9.93
N PHE A 188 11.00 -11.28 -10.26
CA PHE A 188 10.60 -10.86 -11.60
C PHE A 188 11.77 -10.44 -12.52
N LYS A 189 13.01 -10.47 -12.03
CA LYS A 189 14.23 -10.03 -12.76
C LYS A 189 14.98 -11.20 -13.41
#